data_AF-A0A7D9L9C1-F1
#
_entry.id   AF-A0A7D9L9C1-F1
#
_cell.length_a   1.000
_cell.length_b   1.000
_cell.length_c   1.000
_cell.angle_alpha   90.00
_cell.angle_beta   90.00
_cell.angle_gamma   90.00
#
_symmetry.space_group_name_H-M   'P 1'
#
loop_
_entity.id
_entity.type
_entity.pdbx_description
1 polymer ?
#
loop_
_entity_poly.entity_id
_entity_poly.type
_entity_poly.pdbx_seq_one_letter_code
_entity_poly.pdbx_strand_id
1 'polypeptide(L)'
;MNELVETERVYVNDLQCVVEGYMKEYQDGSPDLPRELRGKKGIIFGNIYEVYVFHRDIFLRDLELCIDQPLLVGEVFLAKENEFQMYASYCKNKPSSEALRKECAEAPFFQECQKKLGHQLPLDSYLLKPIQRITKYQLILKQMIKYSQKSQESLASLEDALEGMMKVLKNLNDVMHSTYIRGFLGSLGDQGKLLMQDSFVVWQSNKKHVINMNIAHFKGKPRQVFLYEKMVVFTKRDDEVVKDTVYYQCKISLKLIDIGLTETVKEDRLKFGLWLQNKSEFYTLQAPSEDIKKCWVQEIRRLLQSQFSQAKESRSHSVSATSPGFQRGIKFASPAGASERRKSAEHLR
;
A
#
# COMPACT_ATOMS: atom_id res chain seq x y z
N MET A 1 11.00 14.90 25.65
CA MET A 1 9.54 14.83 25.47
C MET A 1 8.95 16.16 25.02
N ASN A 2 9.08 17.22 25.82
CA ASN A 2 8.38 18.50 25.64
C ASN A 2 8.41 19.08 24.21
N GLU A 3 9.55 19.01 23.51
CA GLU A 3 9.66 19.45 22.10
C GLU A 3 8.73 18.68 21.14
N LEU A 4 8.55 17.36 21.32
CA LEU A 4 7.63 16.57 20.51
C LEU A 4 6.19 17.08 20.66
N VAL A 5 5.75 17.24 21.91
CA VAL A 5 4.39 17.69 22.26
C VAL A 5 4.16 19.13 21.83
N GLU A 6 5.08 20.04 22.09
CA GLU A 6 4.87 21.46 21.75
C GLU A 6 4.87 21.67 20.23
N THR A 7 5.75 20.97 19.50
CA THR A 7 5.69 20.97 18.03
C THR A 7 4.52 20.16 17.46
N GLU A 8 3.85 19.33 18.26
CA GLU A 8 2.58 18.67 17.92
C GLU A 8 1.40 19.64 18.09
N ARG A 9 1.34 20.39 19.20
CA ARG A 9 0.33 21.45 19.43
C ARG A 9 0.35 22.50 18.33
N VAL A 10 1.55 22.99 17.99
CA VAL A 10 1.75 23.92 16.87
C VAL A 10 1.25 23.31 15.55
N TYR A 11 1.55 22.03 15.29
CA TYR A 11 1.08 21.33 14.09
C TYR A 11 -0.44 21.16 14.05
N VAL A 12 -1.07 20.74 15.16
CA VAL A 12 -2.54 20.62 15.27
C VAL A 12 -3.22 21.97 15.05
N ASN A 13 -2.69 23.04 15.66
CA ASN A 13 -3.19 24.40 15.47
C ASN A 13 -3.02 24.88 14.00
N ASP A 14 -1.86 24.63 13.39
CA ASP A 14 -1.62 24.93 11.98
C ASP A 14 -2.63 24.23 11.05
N LEU A 15 -2.98 22.97 11.34
CA LEU A 15 -4.01 22.23 10.59
C LEU A 15 -5.41 22.79 10.86
N GLN A 16 -5.71 23.16 12.09
CA GLN A 16 -6.97 23.82 12.47
C GLN A 16 -7.19 25.10 11.67
N CYS A 17 -6.17 25.94 11.53
CA CYS A 17 -6.25 27.15 10.71
C CYS A 17 -6.56 26.85 9.23
N VAL A 18 -6.11 25.73 8.67
CA VAL A 18 -6.50 25.32 7.30
C VAL A 18 -7.95 24.85 7.25
N VAL A 19 -8.38 24.04 8.23
CA VAL A 19 -9.73 23.47 8.28
C VAL A 19 -10.79 24.56 8.56
N GLU A 20 -10.62 25.32 9.62
CA GLU A 20 -11.62 26.29 10.09
C GLU A 20 -11.50 27.65 9.39
N GLY A 21 -10.34 27.94 8.80
CA GLY A 21 -10.06 29.20 8.11
C GLY A 21 -10.20 29.16 6.58
N TYR A 22 -9.69 28.13 5.90
CA TYR A 22 -9.76 28.04 4.42
C TYR A 22 -10.78 27.02 3.92
N MET A 23 -10.84 25.83 4.52
CA MET A 23 -11.77 24.78 4.11
C MET A 23 -13.21 25.15 4.45
N LYS A 24 -13.43 25.84 5.57
CA LYS A 24 -14.74 26.41 5.93
C LYS A 24 -15.19 27.51 4.97
N GLU A 25 -14.38 28.53 4.70
CA GLU A 25 -14.70 29.60 3.73
C GLU A 25 -15.00 29.04 2.31
N TYR A 26 -14.31 27.96 1.91
CA TYR A 26 -14.64 27.22 0.69
C TYR A 26 -16.04 26.58 0.76
N GLN A 27 -16.41 25.97 1.90
CA GLN A 27 -17.68 25.25 2.08
C GLN A 27 -18.87 26.19 2.22
N ASP A 28 -18.69 27.30 2.94
CA ASP A 28 -19.71 28.34 3.15
C ASP A 28 -19.98 29.15 1.87
N GLY A 29 -19.23 28.87 0.78
CA GLY A 29 -19.50 29.40 -0.55
C GLY A 29 -19.05 30.85 -0.73
N SER A 30 -17.94 31.24 -0.10
CA SER A 30 -17.35 32.57 -0.13
C SER A 30 -17.43 33.24 -1.52
N PRO A 31 -17.85 34.53 -1.63
CA PRO A 31 -18.07 35.19 -2.91
C PRO A 31 -16.81 35.24 -3.78
N ASP A 32 -15.64 35.28 -3.14
CA ASP A 32 -14.33 35.29 -3.78
C ASP A 32 -13.91 33.94 -4.40
N LEU A 33 -14.66 32.85 -4.12
CA LEU A 33 -14.30 31.49 -4.51
C LEU A 33 -14.30 31.32 -6.05
N PRO A 34 -13.11 31.17 -6.69
CA PRO A 34 -12.98 31.06 -8.15
C PRO A 34 -13.71 29.82 -8.69
N ARG A 35 -14.16 29.91 -9.94
CA ARG A 35 -14.96 28.84 -10.59
C ARG A 35 -14.15 27.55 -10.70
N GLU A 36 -12.85 27.71 -10.88
CA GLU A 36 -11.82 26.70 -11.07
C GLU A 36 -11.66 25.79 -9.84
N LEU A 37 -11.98 26.28 -8.63
CA LEU A 37 -12.00 25.49 -7.40
C LEU A 37 -13.33 24.78 -7.14
N ARG A 38 -14.44 25.19 -7.76
CA ARG A 38 -15.78 24.69 -7.41
C ARG A 38 -15.90 23.19 -7.66
N GLY A 39 -16.41 22.47 -6.65
CA GLY A 39 -16.46 21.00 -6.62
C GLY A 39 -15.12 20.31 -6.31
N LYS A 40 -13.98 21.01 -6.37
CA LYS A 40 -12.64 20.42 -6.23
C LYS A 40 -12.10 20.40 -4.78
N LYS A 41 -12.95 20.49 -3.75
CA LYS A 41 -12.57 20.47 -2.31
C LYS A 41 -11.51 19.42 -1.98
N GLY A 42 -11.78 18.17 -2.39
CA GLY A 42 -10.90 17.02 -2.12
C GLY A 42 -9.59 17.05 -2.89
N ILE A 43 -9.46 17.86 -3.94
CA ILE A 43 -8.20 18.07 -4.67
C ILE A 43 -7.39 19.16 -3.97
N ILE A 44 -7.98 20.33 -3.69
CA ILE A 44 -7.22 21.45 -3.10
C ILE A 44 -6.75 21.14 -1.67
N PHE A 45 -7.59 20.51 -0.83
CA PHE A 45 -7.25 20.18 0.57
C PHE A 45 -6.86 18.73 0.83
N GLY A 46 -7.07 17.80 -0.13
CA GLY A 46 -6.87 16.37 0.12
C GLY A 46 -7.73 15.86 1.29
N ASN A 47 -7.17 14.93 2.06
CA ASN A 47 -7.72 14.44 3.32
C ASN A 47 -7.17 15.17 4.56
N ILE A 48 -6.76 16.45 4.46
CA ILE A 48 -6.17 17.19 5.60
C ILE A 48 -7.08 17.23 6.86
N TYR A 49 -8.40 17.12 6.68
CA TYR A 49 -9.36 17.02 7.78
C TYR A 49 -9.23 15.71 8.58
N GLU A 50 -8.99 14.58 7.90
CA GLU A 50 -8.73 13.27 8.52
C GLU A 50 -7.44 13.34 9.36
N VAL A 51 -6.39 13.92 8.78
CA VAL A 51 -5.11 14.18 9.45
C VAL A 51 -5.31 15.09 10.68
N TYR A 52 -6.04 16.19 10.54
CA TYR A 52 -6.34 17.10 11.66
C TYR A 52 -7.08 16.41 12.80
N VAL A 53 -8.15 15.66 12.50
CA VAL A 53 -8.97 14.96 13.51
C VAL A 53 -8.14 13.91 14.25
N PHE A 54 -7.39 13.06 13.55
CA PHE A 54 -6.51 12.08 14.19
C PHE A 54 -5.44 12.73 15.07
N HIS A 55 -4.78 13.79 14.57
CA HIS A 55 -3.73 14.46 15.34
C HIS A 55 -4.27 15.22 16.55
N ARG A 56 -5.45 15.85 16.45
CA ARG A 56 -6.10 16.57 17.57
C ARG A 56 -6.70 15.63 18.62
N ASP A 57 -7.57 14.70 18.19
CA ASP A 57 -8.46 13.97 19.11
C ASP A 57 -7.83 12.70 19.68
N ILE A 58 -6.77 12.20 19.03
CA ILE A 58 -6.09 10.94 19.41
C ILE A 58 -4.60 11.20 19.68
N PHE A 59 -3.82 11.59 18.67
CA PHE A 59 -2.37 11.49 18.77
C PHE A 59 -1.74 12.53 19.71
N LEU A 60 -2.14 13.81 19.63
CA LEU A 60 -1.68 14.82 20.59
C LEU A 60 -2.05 14.45 22.02
N ARG A 61 -3.29 13.99 22.25
CA ARG A 61 -3.78 13.61 23.58
C ARG A 61 -2.96 12.45 24.17
N ASP A 62 -2.70 11.42 23.38
CA ASP A 62 -1.92 10.26 23.83
C ASP A 62 -0.42 10.64 24.02
N LEU A 63 0.11 11.60 23.24
CA LEU A 63 1.44 12.18 23.47
C LEU A 63 1.53 13.08 24.72
N GLU A 64 0.45 13.80 25.08
CA GLU A 64 0.40 14.61 26.30
C GLU A 64 0.40 13.75 27.57
N LEU A 65 -0.22 12.57 27.54
CA LEU A 65 -0.13 11.58 28.62
C LEU A 65 1.31 11.03 28.80
N CYS A 66 2.14 11.07 27.76
CA CYS A 66 3.56 10.72 27.83
C CYS A 66 4.48 11.84 28.33
N ILE A 67 3.98 13.02 28.73
CA ILE A 67 4.83 14.10 29.30
C ILE A 67 5.52 13.62 30.58
N ASP A 68 4.76 13.07 31.53
CA ASP A 68 5.26 12.60 32.82
C ASP A 68 5.94 11.22 32.71
N GLN A 69 5.62 10.44 31.66
CA GLN A 69 6.21 9.13 31.37
C GLN A 69 6.72 9.03 29.92
N PRO A 70 7.85 9.70 29.57
CA PRO A 70 8.36 9.76 28.20
C PRO A 70 8.74 8.41 27.57
N LEU A 71 8.86 7.34 28.37
CA LEU A 71 9.23 6.01 27.90
C LEU A 71 8.08 5.30 27.17
N LEU A 72 6.82 5.63 27.51
CA LEU A 72 5.63 5.07 26.86
C LEU A 72 5.41 5.59 25.43
N VAL A 73 6.17 6.62 25.00
CA VAL A 73 5.97 7.24 23.68
C VAL A 73 6.24 6.27 22.53
N GLY A 74 7.13 5.29 22.70
CA GLY A 74 7.36 4.22 21.71
C GLY A 74 6.11 3.37 21.49
N GLU A 75 5.46 2.95 22.57
CA GLU A 75 4.19 2.22 22.53
C GLU A 75 3.07 3.04 21.89
N VAL A 76 3.01 4.36 22.16
CA VAL A 76 2.05 5.27 21.51
C VAL A 76 2.28 5.37 19.99
N PHE A 77 3.54 5.39 19.51
CA PHE A 77 3.81 5.35 18.07
C PHE A 77 3.41 4.00 17.44
N LEU A 78 3.78 2.88 18.07
CA LEU A 78 3.46 1.53 17.60
C LEU A 78 1.95 1.28 17.55
N ALA A 79 1.22 1.73 18.57
CA ALA A 79 -0.23 1.60 18.66
C ALA A 79 -1.00 2.38 17.56
N LYS A 80 -0.34 3.30 16.83
CA LYS A 80 -0.96 4.11 15.76
C LYS A 80 -0.27 3.95 14.38
N GLU A 81 0.58 2.93 14.17
CA GLU A 81 1.32 2.75 12.90
C GLU A 81 0.37 2.63 11.68
N ASN A 82 -0.82 2.07 11.88
CA ASN A 82 -1.83 1.90 10.84
C ASN A 82 -2.54 3.21 10.49
N GLU A 83 -2.75 4.10 11.46
CA GLU A 83 -3.39 5.39 11.27
C GLU A 83 -2.51 6.32 10.42
N PHE A 84 -1.19 6.31 10.61
CA PHE A 84 -0.26 7.07 9.78
C PHE A 84 -0.33 6.73 8.27
N GLN A 85 -0.95 5.62 7.87
CA GLN A 85 -1.20 5.31 6.46
C GLN A 85 -2.12 6.34 5.76
N MET A 86 -2.89 7.15 6.51
CA MET A 86 -3.67 8.27 5.95
C MET A 86 -2.82 9.30 5.19
N TYR A 87 -1.53 9.41 5.54
CA TYR A 87 -0.58 10.28 4.83
C TYR A 87 -0.31 9.81 3.39
N ALA A 88 -0.57 8.55 3.05
CA ALA A 88 -0.41 8.04 1.67
C ALA A 88 -1.39 8.74 0.72
N SER A 89 -2.66 8.88 1.15
CA SER A 89 -3.68 9.64 0.44
C SER A 89 -3.29 11.12 0.31
N TYR A 90 -2.73 11.71 1.37
CA TYR A 90 -2.34 13.12 1.37
C TYR A 90 -1.18 13.41 0.42
N CYS A 91 -0.08 12.66 0.53
CA CYS A 91 1.09 12.76 -0.33
C CYS A 91 0.72 12.54 -1.81
N LYS A 92 -0.11 11.52 -2.10
CA LYS A 92 -0.60 11.23 -3.45
C LYS A 92 -1.40 12.38 -4.06
N ASN A 93 -2.18 13.11 -3.25
CA ASN A 93 -2.97 14.25 -3.72
C ASN A 93 -2.15 15.56 -3.83
N LYS A 94 -1.06 15.72 -3.07
CA LYS A 94 -0.30 16.99 -3.00
C LYS A 94 0.10 17.59 -4.36
N PRO A 95 0.54 16.83 -5.39
CA PRO A 95 0.85 17.40 -6.70
C PRO A 95 -0.38 18.02 -7.38
N SER A 96 -1.56 17.39 -7.26
CA SER A 96 -2.82 17.87 -7.82
C SER A 96 -3.37 19.07 -7.06
N SER A 97 -3.26 19.07 -5.72
CA SER A 97 -3.53 20.23 -4.86
C SER A 97 -2.69 21.44 -5.29
N GLU A 98 -1.40 21.23 -5.53
CA GLU A 98 -0.48 22.31 -5.89
C GLU A 98 -0.70 22.85 -7.30
N ALA A 99 -0.95 21.98 -8.29
CA ALA A 99 -1.32 22.39 -9.64
C ALA A 99 -2.59 23.24 -9.63
N LEU A 100 -3.65 22.76 -8.96
CA LEU A 100 -4.91 23.49 -8.83
C LEU A 100 -4.77 24.82 -8.08
N ARG A 101 -3.92 24.89 -7.04
CA ARG A 101 -3.62 26.16 -6.37
C ARG A 101 -2.92 27.13 -7.31
N LYS A 102 -1.99 26.66 -8.14
CA LYS A 102 -1.27 27.47 -9.13
C LYS A 102 -2.17 27.96 -10.26
N GLU A 103 -3.15 27.16 -10.70
CA GLU A 103 -4.24 27.62 -11.60
C GLU A 103 -5.06 28.77 -11.01
N CYS A 104 -5.15 28.85 -9.67
CA CYS A 104 -5.99 29.79 -8.94
C CYS A 104 -5.19 30.85 -8.15
N ALA A 105 -3.92 31.09 -8.50
CA ALA A 105 -3.00 31.92 -7.69
C ALA A 105 -3.44 33.39 -7.56
N GLU A 106 -3.99 33.95 -8.64
CA GLU A 106 -4.48 35.33 -8.70
C GLU A 106 -5.89 35.52 -8.08
N ALA A 107 -6.52 34.45 -7.58
CA ALA A 107 -7.87 34.54 -7.03
C ALA A 107 -7.86 35.13 -5.60
N PRO A 108 -8.71 36.14 -5.30
CA PRO A 108 -8.69 36.83 -4.00
C PRO A 108 -9.01 35.92 -2.82
N PHE A 109 -9.75 34.82 -3.05
CA PHE A 109 -10.15 33.83 -2.04
C PHE A 109 -9.03 33.45 -1.07
N PHE A 110 -7.85 33.04 -1.58
CA PHE A 110 -6.76 32.61 -0.70
C PHE A 110 -6.12 33.77 0.06
N GLN A 111 -6.10 34.97 -0.53
CA GLN A 111 -5.50 36.17 0.05
C GLN A 111 -6.39 36.72 1.18
N GLU A 112 -7.71 36.79 0.97
CA GLU A 112 -8.66 37.21 1.99
C GLU A 112 -8.79 36.17 3.12
N CYS A 113 -8.72 34.86 2.84
CA CYS A 113 -8.60 33.85 3.91
C CYS A 113 -7.30 34.03 4.72
N GLN A 114 -6.16 34.24 4.06
CA GLN A 114 -4.88 34.48 4.74
C GLN A 114 -4.92 35.74 5.64
N LYS A 115 -5.54 36.81 5.14
CA LYS A 115 -5.74 38.09 5.83
C LYS A 115 -6.70 37.98 7.02
N LYS A 116 -7.84 37.28 6.87
CA LYS A 116 -8.79 36.97 7.97
C LYS A 116 -8.11 36.23 9.12
N LEU A 117 -7.12 35.38 8.83
CA LEU A 117 -6.39 34.57 9.81
C LEU A 117 -5.09 35.22 10.32
N GLY A 118 -4.70 36.41 9.83
CA GLY A 118 -3.41 37.04 10.18
C GLY A 118 -2.17 36.24 9.74
N HIS A 119 -2.33 35.31 8.80
CA HIS A 119 -1.31 34.34 8.40
C HIS A 119 -0.11 35.00 7.68
N GLN A 120 1.07 34.82 8.25
CA GLN A 120 2.33 35.33 7.69
C GLN A 120 2.84 34.54 6.48
N LEU A 121 2.33 33.32 6.27
CA LEU A 121 2.71 32.44 5.17
C LEU A 121 1.50 32.12 4.28
N PRO A 122 1.70 31.89 2.97
CA PRO A 122 0.61 31.48 2.07
C PRO A 122 0.14 30.05 2.34
N LEU A 123 -1.08 29.73 1.91
CA LEU A 123 -1.76 28.45 2.18
C LEU A 123 -0.90 27.21 1.84
N ASP A 124 -0.09 27.23 0.79
CA ASP A 124 0.75 26.09 0.42
C ASP A 124 1.88 25.79 1.42
N SER A 125 2.34 26.79 2.18
CA SER A 125 3.23 26.53 3.32
C SER A 125 2.52 25.71 4.41
N TYR A 126 1.21 25.92 4.61
CA TYR A 126 0.41 25.12 5.54
C TYR A 126 0.07 23.73 4.96
N LEU A 127 -0.26 23.65 3.66
CA LEU A 127 -0.49 22.37 2.96
C LEU A 127 0.77 21.50 2.80
N LEU A 128 1.96 22.03 3.09
CA LEU A 128 3.21 21.25 3.20
C LEU A 128 3.45 20.67 4.60
N LYS A 129 2.82 21.20 5.64
CA LYS A 129 3.08 20.80 7.04
C LYS A 129 2.87 19.30 7.31
N PRO A 130 1.87 18.60 6.75
CA PRO A 130 1.76 17.14 6.95
C PRO A 130 2.98 16.37 6.45
N ILE A 131 3.47 16.70 5.26
CA ILE A 131 4.65 16.05 4.66
C ILE A 131 5.91 16.36 5.48
N GLN A 132 6.00 17.57 6.04
CA GLN A 132 7.07 17.99 6.95
C GLN A 132 6.95 17.38 8.36
N ARG A 133 5.75 17.03 8.85
CA ARG A 133 5.56 16.41 10.17
C ARG A 133 5.88 14.92 10.14
N ILE A 134 5.33 14.18 9.17
CA ILE A 134 5.53 12.73 9.08
C ILE A 134 7.02 12.36 8.92
N THR A 135 7.79 13.18 8.22
CA THR A 135 9.24 13.03 8.04
C THR A 135 10.08 13.36 9.28
N LYS A 136 9.53 14.15 10.21
CA LYS A 136 10.21 14.55 11.46
C LYS A 136 10.13 13.50 12.57
N TYR A 137 9.08 12.68 12.65
CA TYR A 137 8.92 11.75 13.77
C TYR A 137 10.11 10.78 13.94
N GLN A 138 10.66 10.23 12.85
CA GLN A 138 11.86 9.38 12.93
C GLN A 138 13.13 10.15 13.37
N LEU A 139 13.22 11.46 13.17
CA LEU A 139 14.32 12.28 13.71
C LEU A 139 14.16 12.45 15.22
N ILE A 140 12.94 12.73 15.69
CA ILE A 140 12.61 12.92 17.10
C ILE A 140 12.81 11.59 17.86
N LEU A 141 12.37 10.46 17.32
CA LEU A 141 12.61 9.13 17.89
C LEU A 141 14.11 8.80 17.97
N LYS A 142 14.90 9.08 16.91
CA LYS A 142 16.37 8.95 16.95
C LYS A 142 17.02 9.81 18.03
N GLN A 143 16.53 11.04 18.24
CA GLN A 143 17.00 11.90 19.33
C GLN A 143 16.60 11.33 20.70
N MET A 144 15.37 10.85 20.87
CA MET A 144 14.90 10.22 22.12
C MET A 144 15.74 8.99 22.49
N ILE A 145 16.01 8.09 21.54
CA ILE A 145 16.90 6.93 21.75
C ILE A 145 18.30 7.41 22.18
N LYS A 146 18.89 8.37 21.45
CA LYS A 146 20.23 8.92 21.74
C LYS A 146 20.36 9.52 23.14
N TYR A 147 19.29 10.09 23.69
CA TYR A 147 19.28 10.70 25.03
C TYR A 147 18.67 9.80 26.12
N SER A 148 18.19 8.59 25.80
CA SER A 148 17.73 7.63 26.80
C SER A 148 18.91 6.93 27.46
N GLN A 149 19.07 7.13 28.77
CA GLN A 149 20.18 6.60 29.58
C GLN A 149 19.75 5.46 30.51
N LYS A 150 18.58 4.85 30.30
CA LYS A 150 17.96 3.88 31.22
C LYS A 150 17.26 2.72 30.52
N SER A 151 17.11 1.62 31.26
CA SER A 151 16.31 0.39 30.99
C SER A 151 16.18 -0.05 29.53
N GLN A 152 16.86 -1.16 29.20
CA GLN A 152 16.87 -1.80 27.88
C GLN A 152 15.47 -2.03 27.27
N GLU A 153 14.48 -2.37 28.10
CA GLU A 153 13.08 -2.55 27.70
C GLU A 153 12.43 -1.27 27.13
N SER A 154 12.70 -0.12 27.74
CA SER A 154 12.25 1.19 27.24
C SER A 154 13.04 1.73 26.05
N LEU A 155 14.21 1.13 25.76
CA LEU A 155 14.96 1.42 24.54
C LEU A 155 14.34 0.66 23.36
N ALA A 156 13.98 -0.62 23.57
CA ALA A 156 13.40 -1.48 22.55
C ALA A 156 12.11 -0.91 21.95
N SER A 157 11.15 -0.45 22.77
CA SER A 157 9.90 0.14 22.25
C SER A 157 10.10 1.43 21.45
N LEU A 158 11.18 2.19 21.72
CA LEU A 158 11.58 3.35 20.92
C LEU A 158 12.26 2.94 19.61
N GLU A 159 13.07 1.88 19.62
CA GLU A 159 13.72 1.33 18.43
C GLU A 159 12.70 0.68 17.47
N ASP A 160 11.75 -0.09 18.00
CA ASP A 160 10.61 -0.64 17.25
C ASP A 160 9.74 0.48 16.66
N ALA A 161 9.40 1.51 17.45
CA ALA A 161 8.67 2.68 16.98
C ALA A 161 9.42 3.44 15.88
N LEU A 162 10.74 3.53 15.98
CA LEU A 162 11.58 4.12 14.94
C LEU A 162 11.53 3.28 13.66
N GLU A 163 11.60 1.95 13.76
CA GLU A 163 11.47 1.07 12.60
C GLU A 163 10.08 1.19 11.96
N GLY A 164 9.01 1.25 12.77
CA GLY A 164 7.63 1.54 12.32
C GLY A 164 7.53 2.86 11.55
N MET A 165 8.03 3.96 12.09
CA MET A 165 8.00 5.25 11.39
C MET A 165 8.89 5.28 10.13
N MET A 166 9.98 4.51 10.10
CA MET A 166 10.78 4.32 8.88
C MET A 166 10.05 3.46 7.83
N LYS A 167 9.28 2.43 8.24
CA LYS A 167 8.41 1.63 7.36
C LYS A 167 7.30 2.48 6.76
N VAL A 168 6.63 3.31 7.57
CA VAL A 168 5.64 4.30 7.12
C VAL A 168 6.25 5.20 6.05
N LEU A 169 7.41 5.82 6.31
CA LEU A 169 8.06 6.70 5.33
C LEU A 169 8.50 5.97 4.05
N LYS A 170 8.95 4.71 4.14
CA LYS A 170 9.20 3.88 2.96
C LYS A 170 7.91 3.65 2.18
N ASN A 171 6.82 3.27 2.84
CA ASN A 171 5.53 3.03 2.17
C ASN A 171 5.02 4.28 1.45
N LEU A 172 5.08 5.45 2.10
CA LEU A 172 4.72 6.73 1.47
C LEU A 172 5.54 7.01 0.20
N ASN A 173 6.86 6.81 0.24
CA ASN A 173 7.72 6.96 -0.93
C ASN A 173 7.43 5.92 -2.02
N ASP A 174 7.26 4.66 -1.64
CA ASP A 174 6.93 3.54 -2.53
C ASP A 174 5.59 3.80 -3.27
N VAL A 175 4.57 4.29 -2.56
CA VAL A 175 3.26 4.69 -3.12
C VAL A 175 3.42 5.85 -4.11
N MET A 176 4.28 6.83 -3.82
CA MET A 176 4.57 7.92 -4.75
C MET A 176 5.32 7.46 -6.01
N HIS A 177 6.16 6.42 -5.95
CA HIS A 177 6.71 5.81 -7.17
C HIS A 177 5.64 5.04 -7.97
N SER A 178 4.68 4.40 -7.28
CA SER A 178 3.58 3.65 -7.91
C SER A 178 2.63 4.54 -8.73
N THR A 179 2.39 5.79 -8.34
CA THR A 179 1.49 6.69 -9.09
C THR A 179 2.04 7.09 -10.46
N TYR A 180 3.35 6.99 -10.68
CA TYR A 180 4.01 7.32 -11.93
C TYR A 180 4.23 6.11 -12.86
N ILE A 181 3.59 4.97 -12.57
CA ILE A 181 3.55 3.80 -13.45
C ILE A 181 2.62 4.05 -14.64
N ARG A 182 3.17 3.99 -15.86
CA ARG A 182 2.48 4.17 -17.14
C ARG A 182 2.33 2.84 -17.89
N GLY A 183 1.26 2.74 -18.69
CA GLY A 183 1.00 1.58 -19.56
C GLY A 183 0.71 0.27 -18.85
N PHE A 184 0.25 0.33 -17.59
CA PHE A 184 -0.41 -0.80 -16.94
C PHE A 184 -1.82 -0.97 -17.51
N LEU A 185 -2.27 -2.21 -17.72
CA LEU A 185 -3.60 -2.51 -18.27
C LEU A 185 -4.58 -2.81 -17.13
N GLY A 186 -5.38 -1.80 -16.75
CA GLY A 186 -6.33 -1.85 -15.65
C GLY A 186 -6.03 -0.80 -14.58
N SER A 187 -6.63 -0.95 -13.39
CA SER A 187 -6.35 -0.10 -12.23
C SER A 187 -5.33 -0.79 -11.30
N LEU A 188 -4.32 -0.04 -10.87
CA LEU A 188 -3.35 -0.48 -9.86
C LEU A 188 -3.98 -0.52 -8.45
N GLY A 189 -4.97 0.33 -8.15
CA GLY A 189 -5.66 0.32 -6.86
C GLY A 189 -6.44 -0.97 -6.61
N ASP A 190 -6.96 -1.57 -7.69
CA ASP A 190 -7.72 -2.83 -7.62
C ASP A 190 -6.82 -4.01 -7.22
N GLN A 191 -5.49 -3.88 -7.38
CA GLN A 191 -4.51 -4.90 -7.00
C GLN A 191 -4.22 -4.94 -5.49
N GLY A 192 -4.86 -4.06 -4.71
CA GLY A 192 -4.68 -3.94 -3.27
C GLY A 192 -3.61 -2.94 -2.88
N LYS A 193 -3.21 -2.94 -1.61
CA LYS A 193 -2.13 -2.11 -1.08
C LYS A 193 -0.80 -2.43 -1.79
N LEU A 194 0.01 -1.41 -1.99
CA LEU A 194 1.43 -1.58 -2.30
C LEU A 194 2.17 -1.92 -0.99
N LEU A 195 3.02 -2.93 -1.06
CA LEU A 195 3.70 -3.51 0.11
C LEU A 195 5.19 -3.19 0.09
N MET A 196 5.81 -3.19 -1.10
CA MET A 196 7.21 -2.81 -1.31
C MET A 196 7.49 -2.52 -2.79
N GLN A 197 8.41 -1.59 -3.06
CA GLN A 197 9.14 -1.52 -4.32
C GLN A 197 10.66 -1.50 -4.12
N ASP A 198 11.38 -2.18 -5.01
CA ASP A 198 12.84 -2.27 -5.04
C ASP A 198 13.35 -2.53 -6.48
N SER A 199 14.63 -2.27 -6.72
CA SER A 199 15.26 -2.39 -8.04
C SER A 199 16.01 -3.72 -8.16
N PHE A 200 15.71 -4.48 -9.22
CA PHE A 200 16.26 -5.81 -9.47
C PHE A 200 16.88 -5.92 -10.85
N VAL A 201 17.90 -6.76 -10.99
CA VAL A 201 18.29 -7.29 -12.31
C VAL A 201 17.44 -8.54 -12.58
N VAL A 202 16.71 -8.55 -13.70
CA VAL A 202 15.71 -9.58 -13.99
C VAL A 202 16.02 -10.33 -15.29
N TRP A 203 16.00 -11.65 -15.22
CA TRP A 203 16.05 -12.57 -16.36
C TRP A 203 14.67 -13.19 -16.55
N GLN A 204 14.20 -13.27 -17.79
CA GLN A 204 12.96 -13.97 -18.16
C GLN A 204 13.33 -15.14 -19.09
N SER A 205 12.85 -16.34 -18.80
CA SER A 205 13.00 -17.51 -19.65
C SER A 205 11.67 -18.25 -19.79
N ASN A 206 11.41 -18.77 -21.00
CA ASN A 206 10.15 -19.43 -21.34
C ASN A 206 10.45 -20.86 -21.78
N LYS A 207 9.50 -21.80 -21.61
CA LYS A 207 9.66 -23.23 -21.99
C LYS A 207 10.30 -23.46 -23.37
N LYS A 208 9.94 -22.64 -24.38
CA LYS A 208 10.48 -22.74 -25.76
C LYS A 208 11.94 -22.23 -25.90
N HIS A 209 12.41 -21.36 -25.02
CA HIS A 209 13.78 -20.81 -25.07
C HIS A 209 14.81 -21.69 -24.35
N VAL A 210 14.40 -22.41 -23.30
CA VAL A 210 15.30 -23.30 -22.52
C VAL A 210 15.89 -24.42 -23.37
N ILE A 211 15.20 -24.83 -24.44
CA ILE A 211 15.60 -25.94 -25.32
C ILE A 211 16.77 -25.55 -26.26
N ASN A 212 16.96 -24.26 -26.56
CA ASN A 212 17.69 -23.85 -27.77
C ASN A 212 19.03 -23.09 -27.56
N MET A 213 19.45 -22.67 -26.36
CA MET A 213 20.81 -22.10 -26.19
C MET A 213 21.36 -22.05 -24.76
N ASN A 214 22.69 -21.89 -24.67
CA ASN A 214 23.46 -21.73 -23.45
C ASN A 214 22.98 -20.56 -22.58
N ILE A 215 22.71 -20.85 -21.30
CA ILE A 215 22.20 -19.89 -20.29
C ILE A 215 23.16 -18.69 -20.08
N ALA A 216 24.46 -18.88 -20.32
CA ALA A 216 25.53 -17.91 -20.07
C ALA A 216 25.40 -16.56 -20.81
N HIS A 217 24.65 -16.47 -21.91
CA HIS A 217 24.61 -15.26 -22.75
C HIS A 217 23.40 -14.33 -22.51
N PHE A 218 22.44 -14.70 -21.65
CA PHE A 218 21.27 -13.85 -21.45
C PHE A 218 21.55 -12.69 -20.48
N LYS A 219 21.77 -11.49 -21.01
CA LYS A 219 21.98 -10.28 -20.18
C LYS A 219 20.71 -9.91 -19.42
N GLY A 220 20.80 -9.95 -18.09
CA GLY A 220 19.72 -9.53 -17.20
C GLY A 220 19.36 -8.05 -17.40
N LYS A 221 18.08 -7.73 -17.26
CA LYS A 221 17.52 -6.41 -17.57
C LYS A 221 17.15 -5.70 -16.25
N PRO A 222 17.59 -4.46 -16.00
CA PRO A 222 17.19 -3.74 -14.80
C PRO A 222 15.69 -3.46 -14.82
N ARG A 223 15.02 -3.67 -13.68
CA ARG A 223 13.59 -3.44 -13.47
C ARG A 223 13.36 -2.82 -12.11
N GLN A 224 12.53 -1.78 -12.07
CA GLN A 224 11.86 -1.44 -10.82
C GLN A 224 10.69 -2.41 -10.68
N VAL A 225 10.61 -3.10 -9.54
CA VAL A 225 9.55 -4.08 -9.28
C VAL A 225 8.72 -3.60 -8.09
N PHE A 226 7.41 -3.74 -8.22
CA PHE A 226 6.40 -3.31 -7.25
C PHE A 226 5.58 -4.54 -6.83
N LEU A 227 5.45 -4.79 -5.52
CA LEU A 227 4.65 -5.86 -4.95
C LEU A 227 3.35 -5.29 -4.35
N TYR A 228 2.22 -5.70 -4.90
CA TYR A 228 0.88 -5.44 -4.38
C TYR A 228 0.28 -6.73 -3.80
N GLU A 229 -0.72 -6.62 -2.92
CA GLU A 229 -1.41 -7.76 -2.29
C GLU A 229 -1.93 -8.83 -3.27
N LYS A 230 -2.19 -8.46 -4.54
CA LYS A 230 -2.69 -9.37 -5.59
C LYS A 230 -1.76 -9.52 -6.79
N MET A 231 -0.67 -8.74 -6.92
CA MET A 231 0.12 -8.67 -8.16
C MET A 231 1.57 -8.21 -7.97
N VAL A 232 2.50 -8.77 -8.77
CA VAL A 232 3.84 -8.22 -8.99
C VAL A 232 3.88 -7.47 -10.32
N VAL A 233 4.32 -6.22 -10.31
CA VAL A 233 4.45 -5.37 -11.51
C VAL A 233 5.92 -5.02 -11.75
N PHE A 234 6.44 -5.37 -12.92
CA PHE A 234 7.80 -5.05 -13.36
C PHE A 234 7.75 -3.90 -14.37
N THR A 235 8.54 -2.86 -14.11
CA THR A 235 8.61 -1.67 -14.98
C THR A 235 10.05 -1.41 -15.42
N LYS A 236 10.22 -0.73 -16.56
CA LYS A 236 11.46 -0.01 -16.86
C LYS A 236 11.30 1.39 -16.27
N ARG A 237 12.18 1.79 -15.35
CA ARG A 237 12.35 3.20 -15.00
C ARG A 237 12.61 4.00 -16.27
N ASP A 238 12.00 5.17 -16.40
CA ASP A 238 12.35 6.10 -17.45
C ASP A 238 13.58 6.92 -17.05
N ASP A 239 14.41 7.21 -18.04
CA ASP A 239 15.67 7.94 -17.84
C ASP A 239 15.45 9.46 -17.99
N GLU A 240 14.35 9.85 -18.65
CA GLU A 240 13.85 11.23 -18.69
C GLU A 240 13.18 11.63 -17.35
N VAL A 241 13.89 12.43 -16.55
CA VAL A 241 13.33 13.09 -15.36
C VAL A 241 12.68 14.40 -15.79
N VAL A 242 11.35 14.51 -15.65
CA VAL A 242 10.60 15.72 -15.98
C VAL A 242 10.04 16.32 -14.70
N LYS A 243 10.49 17.55 -14.34
CA LYS A 243 10.11 18.25 -13.11
C LYS A 243 10.30 17.37 -11.86
N ASP A 244 11.52 16.87 -11.69
CA ASP A 244 11.97 15.95 -10.63
C ASP A 244 11.16 14.65 -10.47
N THR A 245 10.26 14.36 -11.42
CA THR A 245 9.38 13.19 -11.40
C THR A 245 10.00 12.06 -12.24
N VAL A 246 10.16 10.90 -11.61
CA VAL A 246 10.61 9.66 -12.27
C VAL A 246 9.40 8.85 -12.71
N TYR A 247 9.30 8.57 -14.01
CA TYR A 247 8.25 7.73 -14.58
C TYR A 247 8.68 6.26 -14.71
N TYR A 248 7.69 5.37 -14.78
CA TYR A 248 7.92 3.93 -14.83
C TYR A 248 7.04 3.28 -15.91
N GLN A 249 7.62 2.85 -17.02
CA GLN A 249 6.86 2.16 -18.05
C GLN A 249 6.68 0.68 -17.69
N CYS A 250 5.44 0.24 -17.47
CA CYS A 250 5.10 -1.17 -17.24
C CYS A 250 5.61 -2.06 -18.38
N LYS A 251 6.10 -3.26 -18.02
CA LYS A 251 6.65 -4.26 -18.96
C LYS A 251 6.10 -5.68 -18.72
N ILE A 252 5.90 -6.08 -17.48
CA ILE A 252 5.35 -7.39 -17.10
C ILE A 252 4.44 -7.19 -15.88
N SER A 253 3.30 -7.87 -15.82
CA SER A 253 2.44 -7.94 -14.63
C SER A 253 2.05 -9.40 -14.37
N LEU A 254 2.30 -9.88 -13.14
CA LEU A 254 2.05 -11.25 -12.72
C LEU A 254 1.07 -11.25 -11.54
N LYS A 255 -0.15 -11.79 -11.72
CA LYS A 255 -1.09 -11.96 -10.61
C LYS A 255 -0.53 -12.99 -9.63
N LEU A 256 -0.63 -12.75 -8.32
CA LEU A 256 -0.09 -13.66 -7.31
C LEU A 256 -0.75 -15.04 -7.34
N ILE A 257 -2.05 -15.12 -7.66
CA ILE A 257 -2.78 -16.38 -7.81
C ILE A 257 -2.22 -17.28 -8.93
N ASP A 258 -1.53 -16.70 -9.92
CA ASP A 258 -1.01 -17.42 -11.10
C ASP A 258 0.48 -17.79 -10.97
N ILE A 259 1.17 -17.41 -9.89
CA ILE A 259 2.62 -17.69 -9.69
C ILE A 259 2.92 -18.71 -8.58
N GLY A 260 4.15 -19.22 -8.60
CA GLY A 260 4.85 -19.82 -7.49
C GLY A 260 6.21 -19.13 -7.25
N LEU A 261 6.82 -19.44 -6.11
CA LEU A 261 8.07 -18.86 -5.62
C LEU A 261 9.19 -19.91 -5.59
N THR A 262 10.43 -19.48 -5.84
CA THR A 262 11.67 -20.25 -5.66
C THR A 262 12.64 -19.39 -4.86
N GLU A 263 12.77 -19.68 -3.56
CA GLU A 263 13.46 -18.81 -2.60
C GLU A 263 14.98 -18.76 -2.78
N THR A 264 15.56 -19.87 -3.24
CA THR A 264 17.00 -20.06 -3.45
C THR A 264 17.28 -20.49 -4.87
N VAL A 265 18.15 -19.74 -5.55
CA VAL A 265 18.77 -20.16 -6.81
C VAL A 265 20.12 -20.77 -6.46
N LYS A 266 20.55 -21.82 -7.18
CA LYS A 266 21.88 -22.41 -6.96
C LYS A 266 22.98 -21.36 -7.16
N GLU A 267 24.01 -21.46 -6.33
CA GLU A 267 25.25 -20.66 -6.40
C GLU A 267 25.11 -19.13 -6.23
N ASP A 268 23.90 -18.57 -6.10
CA ASP A 268 23.68 -17.14 -5.91
C ASP A 268 22.72 -16.84 -4.75
N ARG A 269 23.27 -16.23 -3.69
CA ARG A 269 22.51 -15.86 -2.48
C ARG A 269 21.56 -14.68 -2.69
N LEU A 270 21.85 -13.77 -3.63
CA LEU A 270 21.04 -12.59 -3.96
C LEU A 270 19.89 -12.89 -4.92
N LYS A 271 19.92 -14.03 -5.61
CA LYS A 271 18.87 -14.43 -6.56
C LYS A 271 17.72 -15.23 -5.93
N PHE A 272 16.49 -14.92 -6.35
CA PHE A 272 15.28 -15.72 -6.16
C PHE A 272 14.51 -15.81 -7.48
N GLY A 273 13.48 -16.66 -7.56
CA GLY A 273 12.69 -16.87 -8.77
C GLY A 273 11.19 -16.80 -8.55
N LEU A 274 10.46 -16.25 -9.51
CA LEU A 274 9.00 -16.33 -9.64
C LEU A 274 8.66 -17.08 -10.93
N TRP A 275 7.63 -17.92 -10.93
CA TRP A 275 7.27 -18.73 -12.09
C TRP A 275 5.77 -18.88 -12.22
N LEU A 276 5.22 -18.82 -13.43
CA LEU A 276 3.79 -19.05 -13.66
C LEU A 276 3.46 -20.53 -13.36
N GLN A 277 2.31 -20.82 -12.74
CA GLN A 277 1.96 -22.18 -12.27
C GLN A 277 1.83 -23.22 -13.42
N ASN A 278 1.45 -22.78 -14.61
CA ASN A 278 1.49 -23.55 -15.86
C ASN A 278 2.94 -23.88 -16.36
N LYS A 279 3.95 -23.35 -15.65
CA LYS A 279 5.38 -23.39 -15.92
C LYS A 279 5.76 -22.84 -17.31
N SER A 280 4.99 -21.91 -17.90
CA SER A 280 5.29 -21.35 -19.22
C SER A 280 6.47 -20.36 -19.20
N GLU A 281 6.57 -19.58 -18.13
CA GLU A 281 7.55 -18.51 -17.93
C GLU A 281 8.15 -18.55 -16.52
N PHE A 282 9.43 -18.22 -16.44
CA PHE A 282 10.24 -18.14 -15.24
C PHE A 282 10.97 -16.79 -15.22
N TYR A 283 10.96 -16.15 -14.06
CA TYR A 283 11.57 -14.85 -13.81
C TYR A 283 12.58 -14.99 -12.67
N THR A 284 13.86 -14.86 -12.95
CA THR A 284 14.91 -14.79 -11.92
C THR A 284 15.17 -13.34 -11.59
N LEU A 285 15.09 -12.97 -10.31
CA LEU A 285 15.36 -11.63 -9.80
C LEU A 285 16.62 -11.68 -8.94
N GLN A 286 17.61 -10.82 -9.23
CA GLN A 286 18.76 -10.58 -8.35
C GLN A 286 18.53 -9.29 -7.56
N ALA A 287 18.50 -9.40 -6.24
CA ALA A 287 18.39 -8.29 -5.30
C ALA A 287 19.72 -7.51 -5.17
N PRO A 288 19.68 -6.23 -4.74
CA PRO A 288 20.88 -5.45 -4.47
C PRO A 288 21.53 -5.80 -3.11
N SER A 289 20.81 -6.45 -2.20
CA SER A 289 21.33 -6.97 -0.93
C SER A 289 20.63 -8.28 -0.53
N GLU A 290 21.25 -9.06 0.36
CA GLU A 290 20.60 -10.26 0.90
C GLU A 290 19.32 -9.91 1.69
N ASP A 291 19.28 -8.77 2.36
CA ASP A 291 18.17 -8.41 3.25
C ASP A 291 16.95 -7.93 2.47
N ILE A 292 17.14 -7.19 1.36
CA ILE A 292 16.06 -6.90 0.41
C ILE A 292 15.52 -8.20 -0.17
N LYS A 293 16.36 -9.19 -0.52
CA LYS A 293 15.87 -10.52 -0.91
C LYS A 293 15.08 -11.19 0.22
N LYS A 294 15.58 -11.19 1.47
CA LYS A 294 14.90 -11.84 2.61
C LYS A 294 13.49 -11.28 2.78
N CYS A 295 13.35 -9.95 2.81
CA CYS A 295 12.05 -9.27 2.90
C CYS A 295 11.12 -9.62 1.74
N TRP A 296 11.59 -9.56 0.49
CA TRP A 296 10.77 -9.90 -0.70
C TRP A 296 10.34 -11.37 -0.71
N VAL A 297 11.23 -12.30 -0.37
CA VAL A 297 10.93 -13.73 -0.29
C VAL A 297 9.93 -14.01 0.85
N GLN A 298 10.11 -13.40 2.03
CA GLN A 298 9.20 -13.53 3.16
C GLN A 298 7.79 -13.02 2.82
N GLU A 299 7.69 -11.82 2.23
CA GLU A 299 6.40 -11.18 1.96
C GLU A 299 5.64 -11.88 0.82
N ILE A 300 6.31 -12.27 -0.26
CA ILE A 300 5.67 -13.08 -1.32
C ILE A 300 5.22 -14.43 -0.77
N ARG A 301 6.01 -15.08 0.11
CA ARG A 301 5.60 -16.33 0.78
C ARG A 301 4.35 -16.11 1.63
N ARG A 302 4.29 -15.03 2.43
CA ARG A 302 3.14 -14.67 3.28
C ARG A 302 1.87 -14.48 2.47
N LEU A 303 1.95 -13.78 1.34
CA LEU A 303 0.81 -13.54 0.45
C LEU A 303 0.31 -14.82 -0.21
N LEU A 304 1.22 -15.66 -0.74
CA LEU A 304 0.86 -16.97 -1.31
C LEU A 304 0.21 -17.89 -0.27
N GLN A 305 0.77 -17.96 0.95
CA GLN A 305 0.20 -18.72 2.06
C GLN A 305 -1.22 -18.25 2.43
N SER A 306 -1.45 -16.93 2.50
CA SER A 306 -2.78 -16.37 2.77
C SER A 306 -3.80 -16.77 1.70
N GLN A 307 -3.41 -16.73 0.41
CA GLN A 307 -4.29 -17.15 -0.69
C GLN A 307 -4.61 -18.66 -0.64
N PHE A 308 -3.66 -19.52 -0.26
CA PHE A 308 -3.93 -20.95 -0.07
C PHE A 308 -4.93 -21.21 1.07
N SER A 309 -4.85 -20.49 2.20
CA SER A 309 -5.83 -20.59 3.30
C SER A 309 -7.23 -20.15 2.85
N GLN A 310 -7.35 -18.98 2.24
CA GLN A 310 -8.63 -18.46 1.73
C GLN A 310 -9.27 -19.42 0.70
N ALA A 311 -8.46 -20.01 -0.19
CA ALA A 311 -8.94 -21.00 -1.17
C ALA A 311 -9.40 -22.32 -0.51
N LYS A 312 -8.79 -22.72 0.61
CA LYS A 312 -9.20 -23.90 1.40
C LYS A 312 -10.51 -23.65 2.15
N GLU A 313 -10.65 -22.49 2.78
CA GLU A 313 -11.86 -22.05 3.47
C GLU A 313 -13.04 -21.84 2.52
N SER A 314 -12.81 -21.23 1.36
CA SER A 314 -13.84 -21.11 0.29
C SER A 314 -14.36 -22.49 -0.13
N ARG A 315 -13.46 -23.48 -0.23
CA ARG A 315 -13.83 -24.86 -0.57
C ARG A 315 -14.61 -25.55 0.55
N SER A 316 -14.22 -25.42 1.82
CA SER A 316 -14.98 -26.06 2.91
C SER A 316 -16.40 -25.50 3.03
N HIS A 317 -16.60 -24.19 2.84
CA HIS A 317 -17.93 -23.57 2.80
C HIS A 317 -18.76 -24.02 1.58
N SER A 318 -18.13 -24.24 0.41
CA SER A 318 -18.86 -24.80 -0.75
C SER A 318 -19.32 -26.25 -0.55
N VAL A 319 -18.62 -27.03 0.28
CA VAL A 319 -18.96 -28.45 0.55
C VAL A 319 -20.03 -28.57 1.63
N SER A 320 -20.06 -27.69 2.63
CA SER A 320 -21.13 -27.67 3.63
C SER A 320 -22.47 -27.13 3.10
N ALA A 321 -22.46 -26.37 1.99
CA ALA A 321 -23.67 -25.85 1.36
C ALA A 321 -24.50 -26.89 0.57
N THR A 322 -23.96 -28.08 0.30
CA THR A 322 -24.65 -29.13 -0.48
C THR A 322 -25.05 -30.33 0.38
N SER A 323 -26.13 -30.21 1.15
CA SER A 323 -26.79 -31.36 1.83
C SER A 323 -28.27 -31.12 2.15
N PRO A 324 -29.20 -31.46 1.24
CA PRO A 324 -30.61 -31.69 1.58
C PRO A 324 -30.79 -33.10 2.14
N GLY A 325 -31.32 -33.23 3.37
CA GLY A 325 -31.58 -34.52 3.99
C GLY A 325 -32.75 -35.28 3.34
N PHE A 326 -32.63 -36.61 3.22
CA PHE A 326 -33.62 -37.45 2.52
C PHE A 326 -34.48 -38.27 3.50
N GLN A 327 -35.73 -37.86 3.75
CA GLN A 327 -36.71 -38.67 4.49
C GLN A 327 -38.14 -38.65 3.89
N ARG A 328 -38.55 -39.84 3.40
CA ARG A 328 -39.89 -40.47 3.45
C ARG A 328 -41.16 -39.72 2.98
N GLY A 329 -41.83 -40.29 1.97
CA GLY A 329 -43.28 -40.17 1.68
C GLY A 329 -43.60 -40.35 0.18
N ILE A 330 -44.25 -41.40 -0.36
CA ILE A 330 -45.58 -41.99 -0.09
C ILE A 330 -46.69 -40.98 -0.47
N LYS A 331 -47.60 -41.18 -1.45
CA LYS A 331 -48.03 -42.33 -2.33
C LYS A 331 -48.83 -41.74 -3.55
N PHE A 332 -49.40 -42.41 -4.58
CA PHE A 332 -49.56 -43.80 -5.08
C PHE A 332 -50.04 -43.75 -6.56
N ALA A 333 -49.67 -44.68 -7.47
CA ALA A 333 -50.43 -45.00 -8.72
C ALA A 333 -49.94 -46.30 -9.40
N SER A 334 -50.83 -47.02 -10.10
CA SER A 334 -50.54 -48.19 -10.96
C SER A 334 -51.63 -48.29 -12.05
N PRO A 335 -51.37 -48.99 -13.18
CA PRO A 335 -52.12 -50.23 -13.39
C PRO A 335 -51.23 -51.41 -13.84
N ALA A 336 -51.84 -52.59 -13.94
CA ALA A 336 -51.16 -53.87 -14.19
C ALA A 336 -51.07 -54.24 -15.68
N GLY A 337 -50.13 -55.12 -16.02
CA GLY A 337 -50.02 -55.82 -17.30
C GLY A 337 -48.98 -56.93 -17.20
N ALA A 338 -49.40 -58.19 -17.35
CA ALA A 338 -48.54 -59.36 -17.11
C ALA A 338 -48.23 -60.10 -18.42
N SER A 339 -46.96 -60.46 -18.65
CA SER A 339 -46.60 -61.60 -19.51
C SER A 339 -45.20 -62.16 -19.19
N GLU A 340 -45.21 -63.41 -18.74
CA GLU A 340 -44.21 -64.45 -18.96
C GLU A 340 -43.30 -64.27 -20.20
N ARG A 341 -41.95 -64.39 -20.08
CA ARG A 341 -41.17 -65.61 -20.43
C ARG A 341 -39.63 -65.45 -20.56
N ARG A 342 -38.97 -66.57 -20.20
CA ARG A 342 -37.69 -67.13 -20.69
C ARG A 342 -36.35 -66.40 -20.45
N LYS A 343 -35.50 -67.11 -19.68
CA LYS A 343 -34.03 -67.08 -19.78
C LYS A 343 -33.56 -67.56 -21.16
N SER A 344 -32.46 -67.00 -21.64
CA SER A 344 -31.40 -67.70 -22.40
C SER A 344 -30.06 -67.07 -22.03
N ALA A 345 -29.00 -67.88 -21.96
CA ALA A 345 -27.64 -67.40 -21.69
C ALA A 345 -26.65 -68.27 -22.47
N GLU A 346 -25.93 -67.66 -23.42
CA GLU A 346 -24.89 -68.21 -24.30
C GLU A 346 -24.38 -67.06 -25.19
N HIS A 347 -23.15 -67.00 -25.70
CA HIS A 347 -21.90 -67.66 -25.28
C HIS A 347 -20.71 -66.80 -25.78
N LEU A 348 -19.47 -67.20 -25.45
CA LEU A 348 -18.26 -66.53 -25.95
C LEU A 348 -18.14 -66.56 -27.48
N ARG A 349 -17.77 -65.43 -28.08
CA ARG A 349 -16.45 -65.25 -28.75
C ARG A 349 -16.13 -63.79 -29.03
#